data_AF-A0AA43QUA0-F1
#
_entry.id   AF-A0AA43QUA0-F1
#
_cell.length_a   1.000
_cell.length_b   1.000
_cell.length_c   1.000
_cell.angle_alpha   90.00
_cell.angle_beta   90.00
_cell.angle_gamma   90.00
#
_symmetry.space_group_name_H-M   'P 1'
#
loop_
_entity.id
_entity.type
_entity.pdbx_description
1 polymer ?
#
loop_
_entity_poly.entity_id
_entity_poly.type
_entity_poly.pdbx_seq_one_letter_code
_entity_poly.pdbx_strand_id
1 'polypeptide(L)'
;MPAVTAGRVCLTVAALTTSISPYIADWNETHVKNPNWPPHARFHNGQTMSTGLALGLLTLYFTWRRSPINAVDSLRTAAILGSFYGATAMTAIMYPGALAIDPEFGEGFPQLPCSRPSSSFLPLVTMAEHHLTSNVSQDLVWEMCRGHNAFLVKRKTAGGQQFSKDPLNLMNKHSRKGYRADLRQEAVARASALKESQRSKKEDPKPKLRGSKAKKAESTA
;
A
#
# COMPACT_ATOMS: atom_id res chain seq x y z
N MET A 1 27.40 -3.50 -19.94
CA MET A 1 26.55 -2.36 -19.51
C MET A 1 25.11 -2.74 -19.82
N PRO A 2 24.12 -2.48 -18.96
CA PRO A 2 22.74 -2.74 -19.33
C PRO A 2 22.32 -1.83 -20.52
N ALA A 3 21.42 -2.32 -21.37
CA ALA A 3 20.99 -1.59 -22.56
C ALA A 3 20.29 -0.26 -22.19
N VAL A 4 20.49 0.77 -23.01
CA VAL A 4 19.77 2.04 -22.88
C VAL A 4 18.35 1.83 -23.42
N THR A 5 17.36 1.92 -22.55
CA THR A 5 15.94 1.82 -22.90
C THR A 5 15.22 3.11 -22.50
N ALA A 6 14.10 3.42 -23.16
CA ALA A 6 13.30 4.61 -22.83
C ALA A 6 12.94 4.67 -21.33
N GLY A 7 12.54 3.53 -20.73
CA GLY A 7 12.24 3.47 -19.29
C GLY A 7 13.43 3.80 -18.39
N ARG A 8 14.64 3.38 -18.76
CA ARG A 8 15.86 3.71 -17.99
C ARG A 8 16.21 5.19 -18.11
N VAL A 9 15.98 5.79 -19.27
CA VAL A 9 16.13 7.25 -19.46
C VAL A 9 15.16 8.00 -18.56
N CYS A 10 13.87 7.62 -18.57
CA CYS A 10 12.86 8.23 -17.69
C CYS A 10 13.22 8.09 -16.21
N LEU A 11 13.63 6.90 -15.76
CA LEU A 11 14.05 6.67 -14.37
C LEU A 11 15.32 7.46 -14.01
N THR A 12 16.24 7.64 -14.94
CA THR A 12 17.45 8.44 -14.72
C THR A 12 17.10 9.92 -14.56
N VAL A 13 16.23 10.45 -15.42
CA VAL A 13 15.73 11.84 -15.30
C VAL A 13 14.97 12.03 -14.00
N ALA A 14 14.08 11.10 -13.65
CA ALA A 14 13.34 11.14 -12.38
C ALA A 14 14.29 11.13 -11.18
N ALA A 15 15.31 10.27 -11.19
CA ALA A 15 16.27 10.19 -10.11
C ALA A 15 17.11 11.46 -9.94
N LEU A 16 17.57 12.06 -11.04
CA LEU A 16 18.28 13.35 -11.00
C LEU A 16 17.38 14.47 -10.47
N THR A 17 16.13 14.49 -10.90
CA THR A 17 15.13 15.45 -10.40
C THR A 17 14.95 15.27 -8.89
N THR A 18 14.72 14.05 -8.42
CA THR A 18 14.56 13.74 -6.99
C THR A 18 15.79 14.10 -6.15
N SER A 19 17.01 13.93 -6.69
CA SER A 19 18.24 14.29 -5.97
C SER A 19 18.52 15.79 -5.93
N ILE A 20 18.19 16.53 -6.98
CA ILE A 20 18.60 17.93 -7.15
C ILE A 20 17.50 18.91 -6.70
N SER A 21 16.24 18.61 -7.03
CA SER A 21 15.10 19.50 -6.75
C SER A 21 15.01 19.97 -5.28
N PRO A 22 15.25 19.14 -4.25
CA PRO A 22 15.14 19.59 -2.86
C PRO A 22 16.20 20.64 -2.51
N TYR A 23 17.39 20.55 -3.10
CA TYR A 23 18.43 21.55 -2.88
C TYR A 23 18.15 22.85 -3.63
N ILE A 24 17.46 22.80 -4.77
CA ILE A 24 17.04 24.02 -5.46
C ILE A 24 15.89 24.70 -4.71
N ALA A 25 14.91 23.90 -4.25
CA ALA A 25 13.70 24.40 -3.60
C ALA A 25 13.95 24.86 -2.16
N ASP A 26 14.83 24.19 -1.41
CA ASP A 26 14.91 24.39 0.04
C ASP A 26 16.21 25.10 0.48
N TRP A 27 17.17 25.31 -0.42
CA TRP A 27 18.45 25.98 -0.11
C TRP A 27 18.41 27.51 -0.27
N ASN A 28 17.43 28.13 0.37
CA ASN A 28 17.18 29.58 0.27
C ASN A 28 16.70 30.16 1.61
N GLU A 29 16.43 31.47 1.61
CA GLU A 29 15.99 32.25 2.78
C GLU A 29 14.56 31.93 3.22
N THR A 30 13.75 31.25 2.38
CA THR A 30 12.39 30.85 2.75
C THR A 30 12.36 29.50 3.50
N HIS A 31 13.44 28.71 3.41
CA HIS A 31 13.55 27.39 4.01
C HIS A 31 14.78 27.26 4.92
N VAL A 32 15.81 26.50 4.53
CA VAL A 32 16.91 26.08 5.43
C VAL A 32 17.70 27.26 6.02
N LYS A 33 17.73 28.41 5.33
CA LYS A 33 18.40 29.62 5.79
C LYS A 33 17.47 30.60 6.52
N ASN A 34 16.17 30.33 6.58
CA ASN A 34 15.20 31.22 7.22
C ASN A 34 15.58 31.45 8.71
N PRO A 35 15.89 32.69 9.14
CA PRO A 35 16.24 33.00 10.51
C PRO A 35 15.09 32.75 11.50
N ASN A 36 13.83 32.79 11.05
CA ASN A 36 12.63 32.61 11.87
C ASN A 36 12.33 31.14 12.18
N TRP A 37 12.89 30.19 11.41
CA TRP A 37 12.65 28.76 11.63
C TRP A 37 13.35 28.26 12.89
N PRO A 38 12.65 27.50 13.76
CA PRO A 38 13.29 26.87 14.90
C PRO A 38 14.32 25.83 14.43
N PRO A 39 15.38 25.56 15.22
CA PRO A 39 16.44 24.62 14.83
C PRO A 39 15.93 23.24 14.40
N HIS A 40 14.84 22.76 15.01
CA HIS A 40 14.24 21.47 14.69
C HIS A 40 13.56 21.43 13.30
N ALA A 41 12.98 22.54 12.84
CA ALA A 41 12.41 22.62 11.49
C ALA A 41 13.53 22.53 10.43
N ARG A 42 14.66 23.21 10.67
CA ARG A 42 15.85 23.09 9.80
C ARG A 42 16.42 21.68 9.77
N PHE A 43 16.38 20.96 10.90
CA PHE A 43 16.76 19.55 10.95
C PHE A 43 15.88 18.68 10.05
N HIS A 44 14.55 18.81 10.14
CA HIS A 44 13.63 18.04 9.30
C HIS A 44 13.70 18.45 7.81
N ASN A 45 13.99 19.72 7.52
CA ASN A 45 14.25 20.17 6.16
C ASN A 45 15.52 19.53 5.58
N GLY A 46 16.63 19.57 6.34
CA GLY A 46 17.88 18.90 5.97
C GLY A 46 17.73 17.38 5.82
N GLN A 47 16.89 16.77 6.67
CA GLN A 47 16.49 15.36 6.55
C GLN A 47 15.80 15.12 5.20
N THR A 48 14.82 15.94 4.82
CA THR A 48 14.07 15.82 3.56
C THR A 48 14.99 15.93 2.34
N MET A 49 15.86 16.94 2.32
CA MET A 49 16.84 17.10 1.25
C MET A 49 17.79 15.90 1.13
N SER A 50 18.31 15.42 2.27
CA SER A 50 19.21 14.26 2.32
C SER A 50 18.51 12.98 1.88
N THR A 51 17.23 12.81 2.23
CA THR A 51 16.39 11.70 1.78
C THR A 51 16.16 11.73 0.27
N GLY A 52 15.90 12.90 -0.32
CA GLY A 52 15.78 13.06 -1.78
C GLY A 52 17.08 12.68 -2.51
N LEU A 53 18.22 13.15 -2.01
CA LEU A 53 19.53 12.75 -2.55
C LEU A 53 19.75 11.23 -2.47
N ALA A 54 19.54 10.65 -1.28
CA ALA A 54 19.74 9.22 -1.06
C ALA A 54 18.82 8.36 -1.94
N LEU A 55 17.53 8.69 -2.03
CA LEU A 55 16.57 7.96 -2.85
C LEU A 55 16.85 8.10 -4.35
N GLY A 56 17.27 9.28 -4.83
CA GLY A 56 17.64 9.46 -6.23
C GLY A 56 18.93 8.70 -6.58
N LEU A 57 19.97 8.73 -5.73
CA LEU A 57 21.17 7.91 -5.92
C LEU A 57 20.86 6.41 -5.92
N LEU A 58 19.98 5.96 -5.02
CA LEU A 58 19.56 4.57 -4.95
C LEU A 58 18.77 4.18 -6.20
N THR A 59 17.88 5.06 -6.69
CA THR A 59 17.13 4.87 -7.93
C THR A 59 18.07 4.77 -9.13
N LEU A 60 19.11 5.62 -9.22
CA LEU A 60 20.15 5.51 -10.25
C LEU A 60 20.89 4.19 -10.17
N TYR A 61 21.29 3.79 -8.97
CA TYR A 61 21.98 2.52 -8.75
C TYR A 61 21.12 1.33 -9.22
N PHE A 62 19.86 1.22 -8.79
CA PHE A 62 18.99 0.12 -9.20
C PHE A 62 18.59 0.19 -10.68
N THR A 63 18.55 1.39 -11.26
CA THR A 63 18.36 1.56 -12.70
C THR A 63 19.55 0.95 -13.44
N TRP A 64 20.78 1.29 -13.09
CA TRP A 64 21.98 0.92 -13.87
C TRP A 64 22.76 -0.30 -13.37
N ARG A 65 22.38 -0.89 -12.22
CA ARG A 65 23.06 -2.09 -11.70
C ARG A 65 22.92 -3.27 -12.66
N ARG A 66 23.98 -4.06 -12.74
CA ARG A 66 23.97 -5.33 -13.48
C ARG A 66 23.43 -6.41 -12.56
N SER A 67 22.15 -6.77 -12.71
CA SER A 67 21.58 -7.94 -12.02
C SER A 67 21.51 -9.11 -13.02
N PRO A 68 22.25 -10.21 -12.80
CA PRO A 68 22.25 -11.36 -13.71
C PRO A 68 20.99 -12.21 -13.58
N ILE A 69 20.20 -12.06 -12.51
CA ILE A 69 19.09 -12.96 -12.19
C ILE A 69 17.74 -12.30 -12.45
N ASN A 70 17.51 -11.04 -12.02
CA ASN A 70 16.22 -10.36 -12.19
C ASN A 70 16.35 -8.87 -12.61
N ALA A 71 16.55 -8.61 -13.90
CA ALA A 71 16.61 -7.25 -14.43
C ALA A 71 15.29 -6.46 -14.25
N VAL A 72 14.15 -7.16 -14.32
CA VAL A 72 12.82 -6.56 -14.13
C VAL A 72 12.61 -6.10 -12.70
N ASP A 73 13.00 -6.92 -11.72
CA ASP A 73 12.86 -6.55 -10.30
C ASP A 73 13.73 -5.34 -9.96
N SER A 74 14.92 -5.24 -10.56
CA SER A 74 15.78 -4.05 -10.42
C SER A 74 15.08 -2.76 -10.86
N LEU A 75 14.38 -2.80 -12.00
CA LEU A 75 13.64 -1.64 -12.52
C LEU A 75 12.38 -1.34 -11.70
N ARG A 76 11.68 -2.38 -11.20
CA ARG A 76 10.55 -2.21 -10.28
C ARG A 76 10.98 -1.56 -8.97
N THR A 77 12.09 -2.01 -8.38
CA THR A 77 12.66 -1.41 -7.18
C THR A 77 13.03 0.05 -7.42
N ALA A 78 13.67 0.37 -8.56
CA ALA A 78 13.97 1.74 -8.93
C ALA A 78 12.70 2.61 -9.04
N ALA A 79 11.66 2.11 -9.72
CA ALA A 79 10.39 2.83 -9.86
C ALA A 79 9.70 3.08 -8.52
N ILE A 80 9.67 2.07 -7.64
CA ILE A 80 9.08 2.18 -6.30
C ILE A 80 9.83 3.23 -5.47
N LEU A 81 11.17 3.14 -5.40
CA LEU A 81 11.99 4.08 -4.63
C LEU A 81 11.85 5.53 -5.13
N GLY A 82 11.84 5.74 -6.45
CA GLY A 82 11.63 7.06 -7.04
C GLY A 82 10.24 7.62 -6.74
N SER A 83 9.21 6.76 -6.70
CA SER A 83 7.83 7.17 -6.43
C SER A 83 7.58 7.54 -4.96
N PHE A 84 8.28 6.88 -4.03
CA PHE A 84 8.12 7.12 -2.59
C PHE A 84 8.37 8.59 -2.21
N TYR A 85 9.40 9.21 -2.79
CA TYR A 85 9.73 10.61 -2.49
C TYR A 85 8.60 11.56 -2.89
N GLY A 86 8.06 11.40 -4.10
CA GLY A 86 6.93 12.20 -4.59
C GLY A 86 5.66 11.96 -3.78
N ALA A 87 5.39 10.71 -3.39
CA ALA A 87 4.26 10.37 -2.55
C ALA A 87 4.33 11.07 -1.18
N THR A 88 5.49 11.04 -0.53
CA THR A 88 5.69 11.72 0.77
C THR A 88 5.53 13.24 0.67
N ALA A 89 6.01 13.85 -0.42
CA ALA A 89 5.87 15.28 -0.67
C ALA A 89 4.39 15.69 -0.85
N MET A 90 3.60 14.92 -1.62
CA MET A 90 2.17 15.19 -1.79
C MET A 90 1.38 15.02 -0.49
N THR A 91 1.77 14.05 0.35
CA THR A 91 1.10 13.86 1.65
C THR A 91 1.42 14.96 2.66
N ALA A 92 2.50 15.74 2.47
CA ALA A 92 2.89 16.80 3.40
C ALA A 92 1.79 17.85 3.59
N ILE A 93 1.02 18.16 2.55
CA ILE A 93 -0.08 19.15 2.58
C ILE A 93 -1.25 18.68 3.46
N MET A 94 -1.37 17.36 3.72
CA MET A 94 -2.46 16.81 4.53
C MET A 94 -2.26 17.02 6.03
N TYR A 95 -1.06 17.38 6.46
CA TYR A 95 -0.79 17.61 7.88
C TYR A 95 -1.30 18.99 8.30
N PRO A 96 -2.03 19.07 9.43
CA PRO A 96 -2.65 20.33 9.84
C PRO A 96 -1.58 21.40 10.10
N GLY A 97 -1.74 22.57 9.48
CA GLY A 97 -0.79 23.67 9.61
C GLY A 97 0.46 23.58 8.73
N ALA A 98 0.60 22.53 7.91
CA ALA A 98 1.71 22.43 6.95
C ALA A 98 1.47 23.32 5.73
N LEU A 99 2.34 24.30 5.51
CA LEU A 99 2.34 25.16 4.34
C LEU A 99 3.59 24.88 3.49
N ALA A 100 3.46 24.97 2.17
CA ALA A 100 4.60 24.85 1.26
C ALA A 100 5.55 26.06 1.34
N ILE A 101 5.05 27.19 1.81
CA ILE A 101 5.82 28.41 2.04
C ILE A 101 5.20 29.17 3.21
N ASP A 102 6.02 29.86 3.99
CA ASP A 102 5.52 30.68 5.08
C ASP A 102 4.66 31.83 4.55
N PRO A 103 3.61 32.26 5.29
CA PRO A 103 2.74 33.36 4.89
C PRO A 103 3.48 34.67 4.60
N GLU A 104 4.67 34.85 5.19
CA GLU A 104 5.54 36.03 4.97
C GLU A 104 6.09 36.13 3.54
N PHE A 105 6.16 35.02 2.79
CA PHE A 105 6.66 34.99 1.42
C PHE A 105 5.56 34.72 0.36
N GLY A 106 4.29 34.66 0.79
CA GLY A 106 3.11 34.52 -0.07
C GLY A 106 2.06 33.56 0.47
N GLU A 107 0.82 33.68 0.00
CA GLU A 107 -0.19 32.63 0.18
C GLU A 107 0.17 31.50 -0.78
N GLY A 108 0.83 30.44 -0.29
CA GLY A 108 1.16 29.26 -1.08
C GLY A 108 -0.07 28.53 -1.63
N PHE A 109 0.09 27.26 -2.00
CA PHE A 109 -1.08 26.45 -2.36
C PHE A 109 -2.07 26.41 -1.20
N PRO A 110 -3.37 26.74 -1.42
CA PRO A 110 -4.35 26.68 -0.37
C PRO A 110 -4.37 25.26 0.20
N GLN A 111 -4.18 25.14 1.52
CA GLN A 111 -4.47 23.90 2.23
C GLN A 111 -5.91 23.54 1.87
N LEU A 112 -6.10 22.44 1.14
CA LEU A 112 -7.45 21.96 0.87
C LEU A 112 -8.16 21.85 2.24
N PRO A 113 -9.39 22.35 2.40
CA PRO A 113 -10.12 22.40 3.68
C PRO A 113 -10.59 21.00 4.14
N CYS A 114 -9.69 20.02 4.07
CA CYS A 114 -9.94 18.61 4.23
C CYS A 114 -9.00 18.04 5.30
N SER A 115 -9.33 18.37 6.55
CA SER A 115 -9.18 17.44 7.69
C SER A 115 -10.08 16.20 7.57
N ARG A 116 -10.60 15.93 6.37
CA ARG A 116 -11.34 14.73 5.99
C ARG A 116 -10.60 14.17 4.78
N PRO A 117 -10.08 12.95 4.80
CA PRO A 117 -9.51 12.37 3.59
C PRO A 117 -10.64 12.34 2.54
N SER A 118 -10.53 13.16 1.49
CA SER A 118 -11.43 13.01 0.36
C SER A 118 -11.12 11.64 -0.23
N SER A 119 -12.13 10.78 -0.28
CA SER A 119 -12.09 9.44 -0.87
C SER A 119 -11.76 9.44 -2.37
N SER A 120 -11.50 10.61 -2.95
CA SER A 120 -11.26 10.84 -4.38
C SER A 120 -9.78 10.83 -4.76
N PHE A 121 -8.82 10.79 -3.82
CA PHE A 121 -7.38 10.78 -4.13
C PHE A 121 -6.73 9.39 -4.08
N LEU A 122 -7.43 8.36 -3.57
CA LEU A 122 -6.94 6.99 -3.60
C LEU A 122 -6.99 6.31 -5.00
N PRO A 123 -7.92 6.58 -5.94
CA PRO A 123 -8.05 5.70 -7.09
C PRO A 123 -6.92 5.81 -8.12
N LEU A 124 -6.13 6.89 -8.17
CA LEU A 124 -5.06 7.00 -9.19
C LEU A 124 -3.80 6.19 -8.83
N VAL A 125 -3.45 6.10 -7.54
CA VAL A 125 -2.35 5.25 -7.07
C VAL A 125 -2.80 3.79 -6.95
N THR A 126 -4.05 3.53 -6.55
CA THR A 126 -4.55 2.16 -6.37
C THR A 126 -4.98 1.49 -7.69
N MET A 127 -5.41 2.22 -8.74
CA MET A 127 -5.70 1.62 -10.05
C MET A 127 -4.45 1.13 -10.79
N ALA A 128 -3.27 1.71 -10.53
CA ALA A 128 -2.00 1.22 -11.07
C ALA A 128 -1.50 -0.06 -10.36
N GLU A 129 -1.91 -0.28 -9.10
CA GLU A 129 -1.56 -1.48 -8.32
C GLU A 129 -2.56 -2.64 -8.47
N HIS A 130 -3.80 -2.39 -8.89
CA HIS A 130 -4.77 -3.47 -9.14
C HIS A 130 -4.45 -4.35 -10.37
N HIS A 131 -3.43 -4.00 -11.18
CA HIS A 131 -2.88 -4.88 -12.22
C HIS A 131 -1.71 -5.77 -11.77
N LEU A 132 -1.34 -5.78 -10.48
CA LEU A 132 -0.31 -6.68 -9.92
C LEU A 132 -0.89 -7.98 -9.31
N THR A 133 -1.97 -8.54 -9.87
CA THR A 133 -2.46 -9.85 -9.43
C THR A 133 -1.71 -11.00 -10.11
N SER A 134 -0.96 -11.72 -9.25
CA SER A 134 -0.36 -13.05 -9.35
C SER A 134 0.91 -13.24 -10.21
N ASN A 135 2.08 -13.00 -9.62
CA ASN A 135 3.33 -13.68 -9.99
C ASN A 135 3.34 -15.17 -9.60
N VAL A 136 2.28 -15.68 -8.97
CA VAL A 136 2.18 -17.06 -8.51
C VAL A 136 1.20 -17.83 -9.39
N SER A 137 1.72 -18.80 -10.15
CA SER A 137 0.87 -19.71 -10.94
C SER A 137 0.01 -20.59 -10.02
N GLN A 138 -1.25 -20.79 -10.39
CA GLN A 138 -2.16 -21.71 -9.71
C GLN A 138 -1.65 -23.16 -9.69
N ASP A 139 -0.76 -23.52 -10.62
CA ASP A 139 -0.12 -24.83 -10.65
C ASP A 139 1.00 -24.93 -9.61
N LEU A 140 1.74 -23.83 -9.38
CA LEU A 140 2.74 -23.77 -8.32
C LEU A 140 2.09 -23.89 -6.94
N VAL A 141 0.97 -23.18 -6.72
CA VAL A 141 0.19 -23.29 -5.47
C VAL A 141 -0.29 -24.73 -5.26
N TRP A 142 -0.76 -25.38 -6.33
CA TRP A 142 -1.18 -26.77 -6.24
C TRP A 142 -0.04 -27.71 -5.87
N GLU A 143 1.13 -27.59 -6.50
CA GLU A 143 2.28 -28.45 -6.18
C GLU A 143 2.77 -28.28 -4.74
N MET A 144 2.74 -27.06 -4.19
CA MET A 144 3.09 -26.82 -2.79
C MET A 144 2.05 -27.43 -1.84
N CYS A 145 0.75 -27.23 -2.12
CA CYS A 145 -0.33 -27.56 -1.19
C CYS A 145 -0.95 -28.96 -1.38
N ARG A 146 -0.67 -29.68 -2.48
CA ARG A 146 -1.29 -31.00 -2.75
C ARG A 146 -1.01 -32.03 -1.66
N GLY A 147 0.17 -31.98 -1.03
CA GLY A 147 0.59 -32.90 0.04
C GLY A 147 0.49 -32.32 1.45
N HIS A 148 0.59 -30.99 1.57
CA HIS A 148 0.80 -30.27 2.84
C HIS A 148 -0.26 -29.17 3.00
N ASN A 149 -1.50 -29.57 3.32
CA ASN A 149 -2.60 -28.64 3.53
C ASN A 149 -3.41 -29.04 4.78
N ALA A 150 -3.67 -28.10 5.67
CA ALA A 150 -4.41 -28.33 6.92
C ALA A 150 -5.88 -28.75 6.70
N PHE A 151 -6.46 -28.42 5.55
CA PHE A 151 -7.81 -28.81 5.17
C PHE A 151 -7.87 -30.21 4.53
N LEU A 152 -6.71 -30.84 4.26
CA LEU A 152 -6.65 -32.17 3.67
C LEU A 152 -6.97 -33.25 4.71
N VAL A 153 -7.98 -34.06 4.41
CA VAL A 153 -8.42 -35.17 5.26
C VAL A 153 -8.23 -36.48 4.50
N LYS A 154 -7.26 -37.28 4.96
CA LYS A 154 -6.97 -38.60 4.41
C LYS A 154 -7.66 -39.65 5.27
N ARG A 155 -8.62 -40.39 4.70
CA ARG A 155 -9.28 -41.51 5.40
C ARG A 155 -8.77 -42.82 4.83
N LYS A 156 -8.33 -43.73 5.71
CA LYS A 156 -7.90 -45.09 5.32
C LYS A 156 -9.11 -46.00 5.03
N THR A 157 -10.23 -45.74 5.68
CA THR A 157 -11.51 -46.41 5.46
C THR A 157 -12.22 -45.82 4.24
N ALA A 158 -12.69 -46.68 3.32
CA ALA A 158 -13.20 -46.36 1.98
C ALA A 158 -12.13 -46.11 0.90
N GLY A 159 -11.18 -47.05 0.72
CA GLY A 159 -10.36 -47.13 -0.50
C GLY A 159 -9.28 -46.04 -0.66
N GLY A 160 -8.89 -45.35 0.41
CA GLY A 160 -7.82 -44.33 0.37
C GLY A 160 -8.26 -42.96 -0.19
N GLN A 161 -9.55 -42.69 -0.22
CA GLN A 161 -10.11 -41.43 -0.74
C GLN A 161 -9.63 -40.21 0.09
N GLN A 162 -9.27 -39.13 -0.63
CA GLN A 162 -8.80 -37.87 -0.05
C GLN A 162 -9.85 -36.77 -0.21
N PHE A 163 -10.25 -36.15 0.89
CA PHE A 163 -11.24 -35.09 0.94
C PHE A 163 -10.62 -33.77 1.41
N SER A 164 -11.27 -32.64 1.10
CA SER A 164 -10.76 -31.31 1.44
C SER A 164 -11.86 -30.48 2.12
N LYS A 165 -11.64 -30.14 3.39
CA LYS A 165 -12.54 -29.33 4.23
C LYS A 165 -12.40 -27.82 3.97
N ASP A 166 -11.83 -27.42 2.83
CA ASP A 166 -11.69 -26.01 2.50
C ASP A 166 -13.10 -25.37 2.40
N PRO A 167 -13.36 -24.28 3.14
CA PRO A 167 -14.67 -23.60 3.11
C PRO A 167 -15.11 -23.15 1.72
N LEU A 168 -14.18 -22.97 0.78
CA LEU A 168 -14.44 -22.57 -0.60
C LEU A 168 -14.49 -23.77 -1.57
N ASN A 169 -14.38 -24.99 -1.06
CA ASN A 169 -14.49 -26.22 -1.85
C ASN A 169 -15.90 -26.80 -1.80
N LEU A 170 -16.66 -26.54 -2.87
CA LEU A 170 -18.06 -26.95 -3.00
C LEU A 170 -18.26 -28.47 -3.02
N MET A 171 -17.28 -29.22 -3.52
CA MET A 171 -17.39 -30.66 -3.71
C MET A 171 -16.68 -31.46 -2.61
N ASN A 172 -16.02 -30.79 -1.66
CA ASN A 172 -15.18 -31.41 -0.62
C ASN A 172 -14.12 -32.38 -1.22
N LYS A 173 -13.76 -32.21 -2.49
CA LYS A 173 -12.80 -33.06 -3.21
C LYS A 173 -11.43 -32.41 -3.22
N HIS A 174 -10.40 -33.13 -2.79
CA HIS A 174 -9.02 -32.65 -2.89
C HIS A 174 -8.46 -32.88 -4.29
N SER A 175 -8.79 -31.98 -5.23
CA SER A 175 -8.36 -32.06 -6.63
C SER A 175 -8.05 -30.68 -7.21
N ARG A 176 -7.05 -30.63 -8.10
CA ARG A 176 -6.71 -29.41 -8.86
C ARG A 176 -7.91 -28.89 -9.64
N LYS A 177 -8.65 -29.82 -10.26
CA LYS A 177 -9.80 -29.58 -11.13
C LYS A 177 -11.00 -30.39 -10.61
N GLY A 178 -11.56 -29.95 -9.49
CA GLY A 178 -12.76 -30.55 -8.88
C GLY A 178 -14.10 -29.96 -9.36
N TYR A 179 -14.06 -28.87 -10.13
CA TYR A 179 -15.22 -28.15 -10.70
C TYR A 179 -14.85 -27.64 -12.10
N ARG A 180 -15.83 -27.35 -12.97
CA ARG A 180 -15.55 -26.72 -14.27
C ARG A 180 -14.81 -25.38 -14.01
N ALA A 181 -13.68 -25.17 -14.69
CA ALA A 181 -12.74 -24.10 -14.35
C ALA A 181 -13.32 -22.68 -14.61
N ASP A 182 -14.17 -22.55 -15.62
CA ASP A 182 -14.95 -21.36 -15.96
C ASP A 182 -15.94 -20.97 -14.84
N LEU A 183 -16.62 -21.95 -14.25
CA LEU A 183 -17.66 -21.70 -13.23
C LEU A 183 -17.12 -21.64 -11.80
N ARG A 184 -15.85 -21.97 -11.59
CA ARG A 184 -15.25 -22.05 -10.25
C ARG A 184 -15.21 -20.69 -9.56
N GLN A 185 -14.83 -19.64 -10.27
CA GLN A 185 -14.77 -18.29 -9.69
C GLN A 185 -16.16 -17.79 -9.29
N GLU A 186 -17.15 -17.97 -10.16
CA GLU A 186 -18.54 -17.58 -9.86
C GLU A 186 -19.11 -18.36 -8.68
N ALA A 187 -18.86 -19.67 -8.62
CA ALA A 187 -19.38 -20.51 -7.57
C ALA A 187 -18.73 -20.19 -6.20
N VAL A 188 -17.43 -19.87 -6.17
CA VAL A 188 -16.72 -19.37 -4.98
C VAL A 188 -17.27 -18.01 -4.54
N ALA A 189 -17.52 -17.10 -5.49
CA ALA A 189 -18.09 -15.78 -5.19
C ALA A 189 -19.48 -15.90 -4.56
N ARG A 190 -20.34 -16.78 -5.09
CA ARG A 190 -21.68 -17.05 -4.54
C ARG A 190 -21.61 -17.66 -3.13
N ALA A 191 -20.72 -18.64 -2.91
CA ALA A 191 -20.52 -19.23 -1.59
C ALA A 191 -20.00 -18.21 -0.56
N SER A 192 -19.09 -17.32 -0.98
CA SER A 192 -18.59 -16.24 -0.12
C SER A 192 -19.69 -15.25 0.24
N ALA A 193 -20.54 -14.87 -0.72
CA ALA A 193 -21.67 -13.97 -0.49
C ALA A 193 -22.68 -14.57 0.50
N LEU A 194 -23.00 -15.87 0.36
CA LEU A 194 -23.86 -16.57 1.32
C LEU A 194 -23.24 -16.60 2.72
N LYS A 195 -21.94 -16.90 2.83
CA LYS A 195 -21.23 -16.90 4.11
C LYS A 195 -21.23 -15.52 4.78
N GLU A 196 -21.05 -14.46 3.99
CA GLU A 196 -21.11 -13.09 4.51
C GLU A 196 -22.54 -12.73 4.96
N SER A 197 -23.56 -13.15 4.22
CA SER A 197 -24.96 -12.94 4.63
C SER A 197 -25.34 -13.65 5.93
N GLN A 198 -24.68 -14.79 6.22
CA GLN A 198 -24.92 -15.58 7.43
C GLN A 198 -24.12 -15.08 8.64
N ARG A 199 -23.27 -14.06 8.47
CA ARG A 199 -22.46 -13.51 9.54
C ARG A 199 -23.33 -12.70 10.50
N SER A 200 -23.31 -13.06 11.79
CA SER A 200 -24.05 -12.31 12.81
C SER A 200 -23.56 -10.87 12.89
N LYS A 201 -24.50 -9.91 12.87
CA LYS A 201 -24.19 -8.49 13.03
C LYS A 201 -23.80 -8.25 14.49
N LYS A 202 -22.60 -7.70 14.71
CA LYS A 202 -22.13 -7.36 16.06
C LYS A 202 -23.08 -6.31 16.64
N GLU A 203 -23.63 -6.56 17.83
CA GLU A 203 -24.45 -5.57 18.50
C GLU A 203 -23.63 -4.31 18.79
N ASP A 204 -24.23 -3.14 18.56
CA ASP A 204 -23.59 -1.87 18.84
C ASP A 204 -23.26 -1.77 20.34
N PRO A 205 -22.08 -1.26 20.71
CA PRO A 205 -21.75 -1.03 22.12
C PRO A 205 -22.81 -0.14 22.76
N LYS A 206 -23.44 -0.61 23.85
CA LYS A 206 -24.43 0.19 24.59
C LYS A 206 -23.83 1.57 24.92
N PRO A 207 -24.53 2.68 24.60
CA PRO A 207 -24.01 4.02 24.88
C PRO A 207 -23.74 4.17 26.38
N LYS A 208 -22.49 4.48 26.75
CA LYS A 208 -22.17 4.84 28.14
C LYS A 208 -22.88 6.16 28.45
N LEU A 209 -23.86 6.13 29.36
CA LEU A 209 -24.48 7.34 29.88
C LEU A 209 -23.37 8.19 30.54
N ARG A 210 -23.26 9.46 30.13
CA ARG A 210 -22.29 10.43 30.67
C ARG A 210 -23.04 11.64 31.24
N GLY A 211 -22.52 12.18 32.34
CA GLY A 211 -23.03 13.40 32.96
C GLY A 211 -24.33 13.20 33.75
N SER A 212 -25.24 14.17 33.69
CA SER A 212 -26.49 14.18 34.47
C SER A 212 -27.38 12.95 34.25
N LYS A 213 -27.31 12.34 33.06
CA LYS A 213 -28.06 11.11 32.72
C LYS A 213 -27.51 9.85 33.40
N ALA A 214 -26.22 9.81 33.76
CA ALA A 214 -25.67 8.72 34.57
C ALA A 214 -26.10 8.86 36.03
N LYS A 215 -26.02 10.09 36.58
CA LYS A 215 -26.47 10.39 37.95
C LYS A 215 -27.96 10.10 38.19
N LYS A 216 -28.80 10.36 37.18
CA LYS A 216 -30.25 10.07 37.23
C LYS A 216 -30.57 8.58 37.13
N ALA A 217 -29.71 7.78 36.50
CA ALA A 217 -29.87 6.33 36.42
C ALA A 217 -29.46 5.63 37.73
N GLU A 218 -28.46 6.16 38.46
CA GLU A 218 -28.07 5.67 39.79
C GLU A 218 -29.08 6.05 40.88
N SER A 219 -29.78 7.18 40.76
CA SER A 219 -30.80 7.60 41.75
C SER A 219 -32.15 6.89 41.63
N THR A 220 -32.33 6.08 40.58
CA THR A 220 -33.60 5.37 40.29
C THR A 220 -33.45 3.85 40.46
N ALA A 221 -32.36 3.41 41.09
CA ALA A 221 -32.14 2.05 41.60
C ALA A 221 -32.20 2.09 43.14
#